data_AF-A0A7X6ASD7-F1
#
_entry.id   AF-A0A7X6ASD7-F1
#
_cell.length_a   1.000
_cell.length_b   1.000
_cell.length_c   1.000
_cell.angle_alpha   90.00
_cell.angle_beta   90.00
_cell.angle_gamma   90.00
#
_symmetry.space_group_name_H-M   'P 1'
#
loop_
_entity.id
_entity.type
_entity.pdbx_description
1 polymer ?
#
loop_
_entity_poly.entity_id
_entity_poly.type
_entity_poly.pdbx_seq_one_letter_code
_entity_poly.pdbx_strand_id
1 'polypeptide(L)'
;MTDPSASSPEIAPTAGGVLRHYWRVVGGRWWHLALPIAVVLVAAAFEAASYSLLIPLTDAVAQNSFDFLQESRWFGWILDLVPASVSGSDSRDAYLVVVVVGLVIVGRIGKLAFEYVGKLFVVDRNERYRVRVGEETFARVLGFGRQYFDRNAVGRVDAEIGWSSSVLGLLTAAEGLFQNAVGLVVKGGVMIGISLPLSIAFVLSLPFVHWFMNTINRTVERIAREGVEVDRRLR
;
A
#
# COMPACT_ATOMS: atom_id res chain seq x y z
N MET A 1 -32.92 -52.77 11.71
CA MET A 1 -33.34 -51.41 12.14
C MET A 1 -32.06 -50.70 12.55
N THR A 2 -31.43 -49.98 11.62
CA THR A 2 -30.10 -49.38 11.78
C THR A 2 -30.27 -47.86 11.74
N ASP A 3 -29.80 -47.22 12.80
CA ASP A 3 -29.86 -45.78 13.07
C ASP A 3 -29.12 -44.96 12.00
N PRO A 4 -29.76 -44.00 11.30
CA PRO A 4 -29.14 -43.20 10.25
C PRO A 4 -28.57 -41.86 10.76
N SER A 5 -28.17 -41.75 12.03
CA SER A 5 -27.62 -40.51 12.62
C SER A 5 -26.07 -40.44 12.62
N ALA A 6 -25.41 -41.00 11.62
CA ALA A 6 -23.99 -40.72 11.38
C ALA A 6 -23.82 -39.32 10.77
N SER A 7 -23.89 -38.30 11.63
CA SER A 7 -23.50 -36.94 11.31
C SER A 7 -22.06 -36.95 10.79
N SER A 8 -21.91 -36.67 9.49
CA SER A 8 -20.60 -36.36 8.93
C SER A 8 -20.04 -35.18 9.72
N PRO A 9 -18.78 -35.22 10.19
CA PRO A 9 -18.22 -34.12 10.96
C PRO A 9 -18.26 -32.87 10.07
N GLU A 10 -19.07 -31.88 10.44
CA GLU A 10 -19.01 -30.54 9.88
C GLU A 10 -17.61 -30.00 10.18
N ILE A 11 -16.72 -30.10 9.19
CA ILE A 11 -15.42 -29.46 9.24
C ILE A 11 -15.70 -27.96 9.09
N ALA A 12 -15.97 -27.30 10.21
CA ALA A 12 -16.10 -25.86 10.27
C ALA A 12 -14.81 -25.26 9.70
N PRO A 13 -14.87 -24.54 8.56
CA PRO A 13 -13.69 -24.04 7.92
C PRO A 13 -13.03 -23.00 8.84
N THR A 14 -11.87 -23.32 9.38
CA THR A 14 -11.08 -22.37 10.17
C THR A 14 -10.63 -21.23 9.26
N ALA A 15 -10.64 -19.99 9.75
CA ALA A 15 -10.27 -18.80 8.97
C ALA A 15 -8.89 -18.96 8.27
N GLY A 16 -7.92 -19.60 8.94
CA GLY A 16 -6.61 -19.92 8.36
C GLY A 16 -6.65 -20.99 7.26
N GLY A 17 -7.57 -21.96 7.34
CA GLY A 17 -7.78 -22.97 6.30
C GLY A 17 -8.37 -22.37 5.03
N VAL A 18 -9.34 -21.46 5.18
CA VAL A 18 -9.93 -20.69 4.07
C VAL A 18 -8.86 -19.81 3.41
N LEU A 19 -8.08 -19.08 4.21
CA LEU A 19 -7.02 -18.22 3.69
C LEU A 19 -5.96 -19.01 2.91
N ARG A 20 -5.55 -20.18 3.44
CA ARG A 20 -4.56 -21.06 2.79
C ARG A 20 -5.11 -21.68 1.49
N HIS A 21 -6.40 -22.01 1.47
CA HIS A 21 -7.08 -22.50 0.26
C HIS A 21 -7.10 -21.43 -0.82
N TYR A 22 -7.57 -20.22 -0.52
CA TYR A 22 -7.58 -19.11 -1.48
C TYR A 22 -6.17 -18.71 -1.93
N TRP A 23 -5.19 -18.66 -1.03
CA TRP A 23 -3.78 -18.40 -1.39
C TRP A 23 -3.24 -19.42 -2.40
N ARG A 24 -3.63 -20.69 -2.25
CA ARG A 24 -3.24 -21.78 -3.16
C ARG A 24 -3.99 -21.72 -4.50
N VAL A 25 -5.29 -21.41 -4.50
CA VAL A 25 -6.12 -21.20 -5.71
C VAL A 25 -5.60 -20.02 -6.54
N VAL A 26 -5.20 -18.94 -5.87
CA VAL A 26 -4.63 -17.73 -6.48
C VAL A 26 -3.22 -17.97 -7.06
N GLY A 27 -2.57 -19.09 -6.70
CA GLY A 27 -1.20 -19.38 -7.11
C GLY A 27 -0.19 -18.41 -6.49
N GLY A 28 -0.45 -17.96 -5.25
CA GLY A 28 0.34 -16.96 -4.55
C GLY A 28 1.81 -17.36 -4.35
N ARG A 29 2.70 -16.89 -5.24
CA ARG A 29 4.16 -16.95 -5.10
C ARG A 29 4.68 -15.83 -4.19
N TRP A 30 5.75 -16.08 -3.44
CA TRP A 30 6.42 -15.08 -2.57
C TRP A 30 6.85 -13.78 -3.29
N TRP A 31 7.22 -13.87 -4.57
CA TRP A 31 7.54 -12.72 -5.43
C TRP A 31 6.45 -11.68 -5.49
N HIS A 32 5.21 -12.10 -5.33
CA HIS A 32 4.08 -11.22 -5.34
C HIS A 32 3.98 -10.28 -4.13
N LEU A 33 4.51 -10.71 -2.99
CA LEU A 33 4.66 -9.85 -1.82
C LEU A 33 5.97 -9.06 -1.91
N ALA A 34 7.04 -9.68 -2.41
CA ALA A 34 8.35 -9.05 -2.48
C ALA A 34 8.40 -7.86 -3.46
N LEU A 35 7.74 -7.95 -4.62
CA LEU A 35 7.81 -6.92 -5.67
C LEU A 35 7.21 -5.57 -5.24
N PRO A 36 5.98 -5.48 -4.69
CA PRO A 36 5.45 -4.21 -4.20
C PRO A 36 6.28 -3.66 -3.03
N ILE A 37 6.81 -4.51 -2.15
CA ILE A 37 7.73 -4.08 -1.09
C ILE A 37 9.00 -3.47 -1.70
N ALA A 38 9.62 -4.13 -2.69
CA ALA A 38 10.81 -3.64 -3.35
C ALA A 38 10.57 -2.29 -4.03
N VAL A 39 9.43 -2.11 -4.70
CA VAL A 39 9.07 -0.83 -5.32
C VAL A 39 8.89 0.27 -4.27
N VAL A 40 8.23 -0.03 -3.15
CA VAL A 40 8.08 0.90 -2.01
C VAL A 40 9.44 1.28 -1.43
N LEU A 41 10.36 0.32 -1.29
CA LEU A 41 11.71 0.57 -0.80
C LEU A 41 12.52 1.46 -1.75
N VAL A 42 12.43 1.22 -3.06
CA VAL A 42 13.09 2.07 -4.07
C VAL A 42 12.52 3.49 -4.03
N ALA A 43 11.19 3.63 -3.98
CA ALA A 43 10.54 4.94 -3.84
C ALA A 43 10.97 5.68 -2.56
N ALA A 44 11.08 4.94 -1.44
CA ALA A 44 11.57 5.49 -0.18
C ALA A 44 13.04 5.91 -0.24
N ALA A 45 13.89 5.19 -0.98
CA ALA A 45 15.28 5.58 -1.20
C ALA A 45 15.38 6.90 -1.98
N PHE A 46 14.57 7.08 -3.03
CA PHE A 46 14.48 8.36 -3.76
C PHE A 46 14.00 9.49 -2.86
N GLU A 47 13.03 9.22 -1.99
CA GLU A 47 12.55 10.19 -0.99
C GLU A 47 13.64 10.59 0.00
N ALA A 48 14.35 9.60 0.57
CA ALA A 48 15.44 9.83 1.50
C ALA A 48 16.57 10.64 0.85
N ALA A 49 16.98 10.28 -0.37
CA ALA A 49 17.96 11.02 -1.14
C ALA A 49 17.52 12.47 -1.36
N SER A 50 16.25 12.68 -1.77
CA SER A 50 15.69 14.03 -1.98
C SER A 50 15.68 14.87 -0.70
N TYR A 51 15.31 14.29 0.45
CA TYR A 51 15.36 15.01 1.72
C TYR A 51 16.78 15.28 2.20
N SER A 52 17.71 14.35 1.98
CA SER A 52 19.12 14.53 2.37
C SER A 52 19.76 15.71 1.64
N LEU A 53 19.34 15.98 0.39
CA LEU A 53 19.79 17.13 -0.41
C LEU A 53 19.25 18.48 0.10
N LEU A 54 18.26 18.50 0.99
CA LEU A 54 17.84 19.74 1.66
C LEU A 54 18.86 20.19 2.71
N ILE A 55 19.66 19.27 3.27
CA ILE A 55 20.73 19.59 4.23
C ILE A 55 21.77 20.51 3.58
N PRO A 56 22.46 20.13 2.47
CA PRO A 56 23.43 21.01 1.84
C PRO A 56 22.79 22.29 1.31
N LEU A 57 21.53 22.25 0.88
CA LEU A 57 20.83 23.48 0.47
C LEU A 57 20.65 24.45 1.64
N THR A 58 20.26 23.94 2.82
CA THR A 58 20.07 24.76 4.02
C THR A 58 21.38 25.33 4.51
N ASP A 59 22.45 24.52 4.54
CA ASP A 59 23.78 24.94 4.95
C ASP A 59 24.35 25.98 3.99
N ALA A 60 24.16 25.80 2.68
CA ALA A 60 24.62 26.77 1.68
C ALA A 60 23.91 28.12 1.78
N VAL A 61 22.60 28.13 2.10
CA VAL A 61 21.86 29.37 2.34
C VAL A 61 22.33 30.05 3.63
N ALA A 62 22.64 29.28 4.67
CA ALA A 62 23.10 29.81 5.96
C ALA A 62 24.52 30.39 5.89
N GLN A 63 25.43 29.70 5.18
CA GLN A 63 26.84 30.07 5.06
C GLN A 63 27.14 30.89 3.80
N ASN A 64 26.12 31.12 2.97
CA ASN A 64 26.20 31.81 1.68
C ASN A 64 27.32 31.30 0.76
N SER A 65 27.62 30.00 0.85
CA SER A 65 28.69 29.33 0.10
C SER A 65 28.48 27.81 0.06
N PHE A 66 28.98 27.15 -0.98
CA PHE A 66 28.94 25.68 -1.12
C PHE A 66 30.27 24.98 -0.84
N ASP A 67 31.25 25.69 -0.26
CA ASP A 67 32.60 25.14 -0.08
C ASP A 67 32.66 23.91 0.84
N PHE A 68 31.71 23.78 1.77
CA PHE A 68 31.56 22.60 2.62
C PHE A 68 31.28 21.30 1.82
N LEU A 69 30.80 21.39 0.57
CA LEU A 69 30.62 20.22 -0.30
C LEU A 69 31.95 19.55 -0.67
N GLN A 70 33.06 20.28 -0.66
CA GLN A 70 34.39 19.74 -1.00
C GLN A 70 34.88 18.73 0.06
N GLU A 71 34.48 18.95 1.32
CA GLU A 71 34.85 18.08 2.45
C GLU A 71 33.86 16.92 2.64
N SER A 72 32.68 17.00 2.02
CA SER A 72 31.61 16.03 2.21
C SER A 72 31.76 14.80 1.32
N ARG A 73 31.95 13.62 1.93
CA ARG A 73 32.00 12.33 1.23
C ARG A 73 30.71 11.96 0.50
N TRP A 74 29.56 12.46 0.96
CA TRP A 74 28.24 12.08 0.43
C TRP A 74 27.74 13.01 -0.67
N PHE A 75 28.22 14.26 -0.69
CA PHE A 75 27.74 15.28 -1.61
C PHE A 75 28.84 15.84 -2.53
N GLY A 76 30.11 15.45 -2.36
CA GLY A 76 31.22 15.92 -3.19
C GLY A 76 31.04 15.64 -4.69
N TRP A 77 30.34 14.55 -5.05
CA TRP A 77 30.03 14.21 -6.44
C TRP A 77 29.15 15.26 -7.15
N ILE A 78 28.43 16.10 -6.40
CA ILE A 78 27.61 17.18 -6.98
C ILE A 78 28.50 18.25 -7.63
N LEU A 79 29.73 18.43 -7.14
CA LEU A 79 30.69 19.37 -7.70
C LEU A 79 31.14 18.95 -9.11
N ASP A 80 31.13 17.65 -9.41
CA ASP A 80 31.48 17.12 -10.74
C ASP A 80 30.40 17.42 -11.80
N LEU A 81 29.18 17.77 -11.37
CA LEU A 81 28.11 18.20 -12.28
C LEU A 81 28.23 19.67 -12.69
N VAL A 82 29.15 20.44 -12.08
CA VAL A 82 29.38 21.84 -12.43
C VAL A 82 30.28 21.92 -13.67
N PRO A 83 29.84 22.59 -14.75
CA PRO A 83 30.68 22.76 -15.92
C PRO A 83 31.91 23.62 -15.60
N ALA A 84 33.06 23.25 -16.17
CA ALA A 84 34.34 23.95 -15.99
C ALA A 84 34.30 25.44 -16.41
N SER A 85 33.29 25.86 -17.18
CA SER A 85 33.07 27.25 -17.56
C SER A 85 32.57 28.14 -16.41
N VAL A 86 31.98 27.57 -15.35
CA VAL A 86 31.37 28.31 -14.23
C VAL A 86 32.18 28.15 -12.94
N SER A 87 33.05 27.15 -12.86
CA SER A 87 33.79 26.75 -11.64
C SER A 87 34.74 27.82 -11.07
N GLY A 88 35.13 28.83 -11.86
CA GLY A 88 36.01 29.93 -11.43
C GLY A 88 35.31 31.28 -11.25
N SER A 89 33.98 31.33 -11.34
CA SER A 89 33.19 32.57 -11.27
C SER A 89 32.38 32.65 -9.98
N ASP A 90 32.05 33.88 -9.54
CA ASP A 90 31.10 34.14 -8.45
C ASP A 90 29.71 33.51 -8.70
N SER A 91 29.41 33.04 -9.92
CA SER A 91 28.17 32.36 -10.29
C SER A 91 28.16 30.85 -9.99
N ARG A 92 29.26 30.27 -9.49
CA ARG A 92 29.37 28.86 -9.13
C ARG A 92 28.33 28.45 -8.09
N ASP A 93 28.18 29.24 -7.03
CA ASP A 93 27.27 28.92 -5.93
C ASP A 93 25.80 29.00 -6.38
N ALA A 94 25.46 30.00 -7.20
CA ALA A 94 24.13 30.11 -7.79
C ALA A 94 23.80 28.91 -8.70
N TYR A 95 24.78 28.42 -9.47
CA TYR A 95 24.60 27.22 -10.29
C TYR A 95 24.42 25.96 -9.43
N LEU A 96 25.19 25.82 -8.35
CA LEU A 96 25.06 24.70 -7.41
C LEU A 96 23.69 24.66 -6.73
N VAL A 97 23.11 25.80 -6.36
CA VAL A 97 21.71 25.86 -5.90
C VAL A 97 20.77 25.22 -6.93
N VAL A 98 20.89 25.64 -8.19
CA VAL A 98 20.02 25.14 -9.27
C VAL A 98 20.20 23.63 -9.47
N VAL A 99 21.44 23.13 -9.41
CA VAL A 99 21.74 21.69 -9.53
C VAL A 99 21.13 20.91 -8.36
N VAL A 100 21.34 21.36 -7.11
CA VAL A 100 20.80 20.70 -5.92
C VAL A 100 19.27 20.69 -5.95
N VAL A 101 18.64 21.82 -6.25
CA VAL A 101 17.18 21.91 -6.39
C VAL A 101 16.68 21.01 -7.53
N GLY A 102 17.38 20.99 -8.66
CA GLY A 102 17.09 20.09 -9.78
C GLY A 102 17.14 18.62 -9.39
N LEU A 103 18.18 18.20 -8.64
CA LEU A 103 18.31 16.84 -8.11
C LEU A 103 17.19 16.49 -7.12
N VAL A 104 16.79 17.42 -6.24
CA VAL A 104 15.62 17.24 -5.36
C VAL A 104 14.37 16.98 -6.19
N ILE A 105 14.12 17.78 -7.23
CA ILE A 105 12.94 17.63 -8.10
C ILE A 105 12.98 16.28 -8.84
N VAL A 106 14.12 15.93 -9.45
CA VAL A 106 14.31 14.64 -10.13
C VAL A 106 14.08 13.47 -9.17
N GLY A 107 14.59 13.57 -7.93
CA GLY A 107 14.35 12.56 -6.91
C GLY A 107 12.87 12.41 -6.56
N ARG A 108 12.13 13.51 -6.47
CA ARG A 108 10.67 13.49 -6.26
C ARG A 108 9.92 12.88 -7.43
N ILE A 109 10.25 13.26 -8.65
CA ILE A 109 9.63 12.69 -9.86
C ILE A 109 9.92 11.19 -9.93
N GLY A 110 11.16 10.79 -9.64
CA GLY A 110 11.57 9.38 -9.56
C GLY A 110 10.71 8.60 -8.57
N LYS A 111 10.56 9.10 -7.33
CA LYS A 111 9.65 8.51 -6.34
C LYS A 111 8.24 8.31 -6.92
N LEU A 112 7.63 9.36 -7.48
CA LEU A 112 6.27 9.29 -8.02
C LEU A 112 6.17 8.26 -9.15
N ALA A 113 7.15 8.20 -10.04
CA ALA A 113 7.19 7.23 -11.13
C ALA A 113 7.22 5.78 -10.60
N PHE A 114 8.07 5.50 -9.60
CA PHE A 114 8.11 4.17 -8.98
C PHE A 114 6.83 3.82 -8.22
N GLU A 115 6.25 4.75 -7.45
CA GLU A 115 4.95 4.54 -6.79
C GLU A 115 3.85 4.24 -7.81
N TYR A 116 3.84 4.94 -8.96
CA TYR A 116 2.88 4.72 -10.04
C TYR A 116 3.04 3.35 -10.69
N VAL A 117 4.28 2.95 -11.04
CA VAL A 117 4.58 1.63 -11.60
C VAL A 117 4.19 0.51 -10.61
N GLY A 118 4.48 0.69 -9.32
CA GLY A 118 4.06 -0.23 -8.28
C GLY A 118 2.54 -0.39 -8.23
N LYS A 119 1.81 0.72 -8.29
CA LYS A 119 0.34 0.72 -8.31
C LYS A 119 -0.21 0.01 -9.54
N LEU A 120 0.34 0.27 -10.73
CA LEU A 120 -0.08 -0.42 -11.96
C LEU A 120 0.06 -1.93 -11.84
N PHE A 121 1.19 -2.41 -11.31
CA PHE A 121 1.44 -3.83 -11.12
C PHE A 121 0.45 -4.47 -10.13
N VAL A 122 0.17 -3.79 -9.01
CA VAL A 122 -0.79 -4.27 -8.01
C VAL A 122 -2.21 -4.33 -8.57
N VAL A 123 -2.64 -3.30 -9.32
CA VAL A 123 -3.98 -3.25 -9.92
C VAL A 123 -4.19 -4.35 -10.93
N ASP A 124 -3.30 -4.48 -11.93
CA ASP A 124 -3.39 -5.53 -12.96
C ASP A 124 -3.39 -6.92 -12.34
N ARG A 125 -2.57 -7.15 -11.31
CA ARG A 125 -2.52 -8.42 -10.60
C ARG A 125 -3.79 -8.71 -9.81
N ASN A 126 -4.31 -7.74 -9.06
CA ASN A 126 -5.54 -7.90 -8.29
C ASN A 126 -6.73 -8.22 -9.21
N GLU A 127 -6.78 -7.60 -10.38
CA GLU A 127 -7.80 -7.87 -11.40
C GLU A 127 -7.73 -9.34 -11.86
N ARG A 128 -6.53 -9.84 -12.18
CA ARG A 128 -6.33 -11.25 -12.60
C ARG A 128 -6.73 -12.25 -11.52
N TYR A 129 -6.52 -11.92 -10.25
CA TYR A 129 -6.96 -12.78 -9.15
C TYR A 129 -8.46 -12.75 -8.94
N ARG A 130 -9.08 -11.58 -9.08
CA ARG A 130 -10.52 -11.44 -9.02
C ARG A 130 -11.20 -12.30 -10.08
N VAL A 131 -10.66 -12.31 -11.31
CA VAL A 131 -11.18 -13.13 -12.42
C VAL A 131 -11.01 -14.63 -12.15
N ARG A 132 -9.80 -15.10 -11.82
CA ARG A 132 -9.54 -16.54 -11.60
C ARG A 132 -10.35 -17.15 -10.46
N VAL A 133 -10.48 -16.43 -9.35
CA VAL A 133 -11.26 -16.95 -8.22
C VAL A 133 -12.76 -16.88 -8.52
N GLY A 134 -13.21 -15.88 -9.30
CA GLY A 134 -14.57 -15.84 -9.84
C GLY A 134 -14.87 -17.06 -10.70
N GLU A 135 -13.98 -17.39 -11.64
CA GLU A 135 -14.12 -18.57 -12.51
C GLU A 135 -14.17 -19.88 -11.73
N GLU A 136 -13.25 -20.09 -10.77
CA GLU A 136 -13.21 -21.31 -9.94
C GLU A 136 -14.46 -21.46 -9.07
N THR A 137 -14.95 -20.35 -8.51
CA THR A 137 -16.19 -20.35 -7.71
C THR A 137 -17.38 -20.68 -8.59
N PHE A 138 -17.49 -20.03 -9.75
CA PHE A 138 -18.58 -20.24 -10.68
C PHE A 138 -18.58 -21.68 -11.23
N ALA A 139 -17.40 -22.22 -11.53
CA ALA A 139 -17.22 -23.61 -11.96
C ALA A 139 -17.64 -24.61 -10.87
N ARG A 140 -17.29 -24.37 -9.59
CA ARG A 140 -17.76 -25.20 -8.47
C ARG A 140 -19.26 -25.13 -8.28
N VAL A 141 -19.85 -23.95 -8.41
CA VAL A 141 -21.31 -23.77 -8.30
C VAL A 141 -22.04 -24.49 -9.43
N LEU A 142 -21.56 -24.41 -10.67
CA LEU A 142 -22.08 -25.16 -11.80
C LEU A 142 -21.87 -26.68 -11.66
N GLY A 143 -20.85 -27.10 -10.91
CA GLY A 143 -20.59 -28.49 -10.58
C GLY A 143 -21.57 -29.11 -9.59
N PHE A 144 -22.38 -28.30 -8.89
CA PHE A 144 -23.43 -28.83 -8.03
C PHE A 144 -24.56 -29.41 -8.90
N GLY A 145 -24.90 -30.68 -8.67
CA GLY A 145 -25.99 -31.34 -9.40
C GLY A 145 -27.34 -30.66 -9.18
N ARG A 146 -28.27 -30.84 -10.13
CA ARG A 146 -29.62 -30.24 -10.17
C ARG A 146 -30.38 -30.25 -8.82
N GLN A 147 -30.18 -31.28 -8.02
CA GLN A 147 -30.79 -31.45 -6.70
C GLN A 147 -30.36 -30.40 -5.65
N TYR A 148 -29.22 -29.76 -5.82
CA TYR A 148 -28.78 -28.61 -5.02
C TYR A 148 -29.60 -27.35 -5.35
N PHE A 149 -29.81 -27.09 -6.64
CA PHE A 149 -30.57 -25.93 -7.11
C PHE A 149 -32.07 -26.07 -6.85
N ASP A 150 -32.61 -27.29 -6.88
CA ASP A 150 -34.02 -27.54 -6.55
C ASP A 150 -34.33 -27.35 -5.04
N ARG A 151 -33.32 -27.46 -4.16
CA ARG A 151 -33.47 -27.29 -2.70
C ARG A 151 -33.14 -25.89 -2.18
N ASN A 152 -32.49 -25.06 -3.00
CA ASN A 152 -32.00 -23.74 -2.61
C ASN A 152 -32.65 -22.66 -3.48
N ALA A 153 -33.28 -21.68 -2.84
CA ALA A 153 -33.82 -20.53 -3.59
C ALA A 153 -32.70 -19.84 -4.38
N VAL A 154 -32.98 -19.43 -5.61
CA VAL A 154 -32.01 -18.79 -6.52
C VAL A 154 -31.28 -17.63 -5.84
N GLY A 155 -31.95 -16.83 -5.01
CA GLY A 155 -31.34 -15.74 -4.25
C GLY A 155 -30.34 -16.16 -3.16
N ARG A 156 -30.44 -17.39 -2.61
CA ARG A 156 -29.44 -17.93 -1.68
C ARG A 156 -28.16 -18.35 -2.41
N VAL A 157 -28.30 -18.90 -3.61
CA VAL A 157 -27.16 -19.28 -4.46
C VAL A 157 -26.43 -18.05 -5.00
N ASP A 158 -27.18 -17.00 -5.36
CA ASP A 158 -26.62 -15.70 -5.75
C ASP A 158 -25.86 -15.04 -4.58
N ALA A 159 -26.35 -15.21 -3.34
CA ALA A 159 -25.65 -14.76 -2.14
C ALA A 159 -24.37 -15.56 -1.84
N GLU A 160 -24.34 -16.87 -2.11
CA GLU A 160 -23.13 -17.71 -1.98
C GLU A 160 -22.08 -17.39 -3.05
N ILE A 161 -22.49 -17.13 -4.29
CA ILE A 161 -21.60 -16.62 -5.35
C ILE A 161 -21.08 -15.23 -4.95
N GLY A 162 -21.95 -14.37 -4.43
CA GLY A 162 -21.61 -13.04 -3.91
C GLY A 162 -20.64 -13.07 -2.72
N TRP A 163 -20.72 -14.09 -1.86
CA TRP A 163 -19.79 -14.28 -0.75
C TRP A 163 -18.35 -14.47 -1.22
N SER A 164 -18.14 -15.20 -2.32
CA SER A 164 -16.80 -15.41 -2.89
C SER A 164 -16.21 -14.13 -3.47
N SER A 165 -17.04 -13.26 -4.06
CA SER A 165 -16.63 -11.91 -4.47
C SER A 165 -16.29 -11.01 -3.27
N SER A 166 -16.99 -11.17 -2.15
CA SER A 166 -16.75 -10.43 -0.90
C SER A 166 -15.46 -10.88 -0.21
N VAL A 167 -15.18 -12.19 -0.20
CA VAL A 167 -13.92 -12.77 0.30
C VAL A 167 -12.73 -12.30 -0.53
N LEU A 168 -12.89 -12.20 -1.86
CA LEU A 168 -11.89 -11.62 -2.75
C LEU A 168 -11.65 -10.14 -2.49
N GLY A 169 -12.72 -9.37 -2.30
CA GLY A 169 -12.64 -7.97 -1.89
C GLY A 169 -11.88 -7.82 -0.58
N LEU A 170 -12.15 -8.71 0.39
CA LEU A 170 -11.46 -8.73 1.69
C LEU A 170 -9.97 -9.07 1.56
N LEU A 171 -9.62 -10.06 0.74
CA LEU A 171 -8.24 -10.45 0.49
C LEU A 171 -7.46 -9.30 -0.19
N THR A 172 -8.09 -8.65 -1.16
CA THR A 172 -7.53 -7.49 -1.86
C THR A 172 -7.35 -6.31 -0.91
N ALA A 173 -8.34 -6.06 -0.04
CA ALA A 173 -8.26 -5.02 0.98
C ALA A 173 -7.17 -5.33 2.02
N ALA A 174 -7.02 -6.59 2.44
CA ALA A 174 -5.99 -7.03 3.36
C ALA A 174 -4.58 -6.88 2.75
N GLU A 175 -4.40 -7.21 1.47
CA GLU A 175 -3.14 -6.96 0.75
C GLU A 175 -2.84 -5.45 0.68
N GLY A 176 -3.83 -4.62 0.33
CA GLY A 176 -3.68 -3.17 0.33
C GLY A 176 -3.33 -2.61 1.71
N LEU A 177 -3.95 -3.12 2.78
CA LEU A 177 -3.65 -2.74 4.15
C LEU A 177 -2.21 -3.11 4.54
N PHE A 178 -1.76 -4.31 4.18
CA PHE A 178 -0.39 -4.75 4.43
C PHE A 178 0.64 -3.88 3.70
N GLN A 179 0.41 -3.58 2.42
CA GLN A 179 1.29 -2.69 1.64
C GLN A 179 1.36 -1.28 2.25
N ASN A 180 0.21 -0.72 2.67
CA ASN A 180 0.16 0.58 3.33
C ASN A 180 0.88 0.56 4.69
N ALA A 181 0.72 -0.52 5.47
CA ALA A 181 1.42 -0.68 6.74
C ALA A 181 2.94 -0.74 6.56
N VAL A 182 3.43 -1.54 5.61
CA VAL A 182 4.86 -1.60 5.26
C VAL A 182 5.35 -0.23 4.79
N GLY A 183 4.61 0.44 3.90
CA GLY A 183 4.95 1.78 3.43
C GLY A 183 5.03 2.82 4.55
N LEU A 184 4.14 2.73 5.54
CA LEU A 184 4.15 3.59 6.72
C LEU A 184 5.38 3.34 7.59
N VAL A 185 5.74 2.07 7.83
CA VAL A 185 6.95 1.69 8.60
C VAL A 185 8.22 2.19 7.91
N VAL A 186 8.33 1.98 6.60
CA VAL A 186 9.49 2.44 5.82
C VAL A 186 9.60 3.97 5.87
N LYS A 187 8.50 4.69 5.66
CA LYS A 187 8.48 6.17 5.76
C LYS A 187 8.87 6.64 7.16
N GLY A 188 8.31 6.03 8.21
CA GLY A 188 8.69 6.33 9.59
C GLY A 188 10.17 6.09 9.86
N GLY A 189 10.73 4.98 9.37
CA GLY A 189 12.16 4.68 9.48
C GLY A 189 13.05 5.72 8.77
N VAL A 190 12.67 6.15 7.57
CA VAL A 190 13.37 7.23 6.85
C VAL A 190 13.32 8.55 7.63
N MET A 191 12.16 8.91 8.19
CA MET A 191 12.02 10.11 9.00
C MET A 191 12.92 10.07 10.25
N ILE A 192 12.96 8.93 10.95
CA ILE A 192 13.84 8.69 12.11
C ILE A 192 15.31 8.84 11.75
N GLY A 193 15.72 8.34 10.58
CA GLY A 193 17.09 8.45 10.12
C GLY A 193 17.52 9.86 9.74
N ILE A 194 16.60 10.71 9.24
CA ILE A 194 16.94 12.04 8.73
C ILE A 194 16.84 13.12 9.81
N SER A 195 15.79 13.11 10.63
CA SER A 195 15.50 14.23 11.54
C SER A 195 14.64 13.82 12.74
N LEU A 196 15.17 14.06 13.93
CA LEU A 196 14.47 13.81 15.20
C LEU A 196 13.20 14.67 15.35
N PRO A 197 13.21 15.99 15.07
CA PRO A 197 11.99 16.82 15.12
C PRO A 197 10.87 16.30 14.21
N LEU A 198 11.22 15.89 12.99
CA LEU A 198 10.26 15.38 12.00
C LEU A 198 9.63 14.06 12.47
N SER A 199 10.43 13.23 13.15
CA SER A 199 10.00 11.95 13.70
C SER A 199 9.06 12.08 14.89
N ILE A 200 9.34 13.03 15.79
CA ILE A 200 8.45 13.34 16.91
C ILE A 200 7.09 13.82 16.38
N ALA A 201 7.10 14.73 15.39
CA ALA A 201 5.87 15.19 14.75
C ALA A 201 5.09 14.03 14.09
N PHE A 202 5.80 13.12 13.42
CA PHE A 202 5.19 11.93 12.83
C PHE A 202 4.53 11.02 13.89
N VAL A 203 5.27 10.67 14.95
CA VAL A 203 4.75 9.81 16.02
C VAL A 203 3.55 10.45 16.72
N LEU A 204 3.57 11.75 16.96
CA LEU A 204 2.45 12.49 17.55
C LEU A 204 1.23 12.56 16.62
N SER A 205 1.42 12.50 15.31
CA SER A 205 0.30 12.49 14.35
C SER A 205 -0.48 11.17 14.36
N LEU A 206 0.17 10.04 14.67
CA LEU A 206 -0.46 8.72 14.67
C LEU A 206 -1.66 8.60 15.64
N PRO A 207 -1.55 8.95 16.94
CA PRO A 207 -2.70 8.89 17.84
C PRO A 207 -3.81 9.87 17.42
N PHE A 208 -3.45 11.02 16.87
CA PHE A 208 -4.43 11.99 16.35
C PHE A 208 -5.23 11.41 15.20
N VAL A 209 -4.57 10.81 14.20
CA VAL A 209 -5.23 10.15 13.07
C VAL A 209 -6.08 8.98 13.54
N HIS A 210 -5.59 8.17 14.48
CA HIS A 210 -6.36 7.05 15.04
C HIS A 210 -7.65 7.53 15.74
N TRP A 211 -7.55 8.58 16.56
CA TRP A 211 -8.70 9.19 17.20
C TRP A 211 -9.72 9.74 16.19
N PHE A 212 -9.23 10.43 15.16
CA PHE A 212 -10.07 10.99 14.11
C PHE A 212 -10.82 9.90 13.33
N MET A 213 -10.13 8.83 12.93
CA MET A 213 -10.76 7.70 12.24
C MET A 213 -11.77 6.96 13.11
N ASN A 214 -11.50 6.77 14.41
CA ASN A 214 -12.48 6.19 15.32
C ASN A 214 -13.75 7.04 15.43
N THR A 215 -13.60 8.37 15.35
CA THR A 215 -14.75 9.29 15.38
C THR A 215 -15.58 9.17 14.11
N ILE A 216 -14.93 9.12 12.94
CA ILE A 216 -15.61 8.89 11.67
C ILE A 216 -16.32 7.54 11.66
N ASN A 217 -15.62 6.46 12.02
CA ASN A 217 -16.19 5.10 12.00
C ASN A 217 -17.43 4.99 12.90
N ARG A 218 -17.39 5.56 14.10
CA ARG A 218 -18.57 5.61 14.98
C ARG A 218 -19.74 6.36 14.35
N THR A 219 -19.46 7.45 13.63
CA THR A 219 -20.49 8.24 12.95
C THR A 219 -21.10 7.47 11.78
N VAL A 220 -20.27 6.79 10.98
CA VAL A 220 -20.71 5.95 9.86
C VAL A 220 -21.53 4.76 10.35
N GLU A 221 -21.09 4.07 11.41
CA GLU A 221 -21.85 2.97 12.01
C GLU A 221 -23.23 3.39 12.53
N ARG A 222 -23.33 4.61 13.07
CA ARG A 222 -24.62 5.16 13.52
C ARG A 222 -25.55 5.38 12.34
N ILE A 223 -25.07 6.05 11.29
CA ILE A 223 -25.86 6.32 10.07
C ILE A 223 -26.26 5.00 9.38
N ALA A 224 -25.36 4.02 9.31
CA ALA A 224 -25.64 2.72 8.72
C ALA A 224 -26.74 1.97 9.47
N ARG A 225 -26.72 2.01 10.82
CA ARG A 225 -27.80 1.43 11.65
C ARG A 225 -29.13 2.13 11.44
N GLU A 226 -29.14 3.46 11.42
CA GLU A 226 -30.34 4.26 11.16
C GLU A 226 -30.94 3.97 9.78
N GLY A 227 -30.10 3.82 8.74
CA GLY A 227 -30.54 3.45 7.40
C GLY A 227 -31.20 2.07 7.31
N VAL A 228 -30.67 1.08 8.03
CA VAL A 228 -31.26 -0.27 8.10
C VAL A 228 -32.60 -0.27 8.85
N GLU A 229 -32.74 0.56 9.88
CA GLU A 229 -34.00 0.72 10.61
C GLU A 229 -35.08 1.40 9.77
N VAL A 230 -34.72 2.36 8.92
CA VAL A 230 -35.65 3.02 8.00
C VAL A 230 -36.12 2.05 6.91
N ASP A 231 -35.21 1.26 6.31
CA ASP A 231 -35.58 0.26 5.30
C ASP A 231 -36.50 -0.82 5.86
N ARG A 232 -36.30 -1.24 7.12
CA ARG A 232 -37.21 -2.15 7.84
C ARG A 232 -38.60 -1.58 8.13
N ARG A 233 -38.76 -0.25 8.20
CA ARG A 233 -40.06 0.40 8.42
C ARG A 233 -40.83 0.65 7.13
N LEU A 234 -40.15 0.61 5.99
CA LEU A 234 -40.74 0.78 4.66
C LEU A 234 -41.24 -0.53 4.04
N ARG A 235 -40.79 -1.69 4.55
CA ARG A 235 -41.30 -3.03 4.22
C ARG A 235 -42.36 -3.48 5.21
#